data_AF-A0A7Y2ABS4-F1
#
_entry.id   AF-A0A7Y2ABS4-F1
#
_cell.length_a   1.000
_cell.length_b   1.000
_cell.length_c   1.000
_cell.angle_alpha   90.00
_cell.angle_beta   90.00
_cell.angle_gamma   90.00
#
_symmetry.space_group_name_H-M   'P 1'
#
loop_
_entity.id
_entity.type
_entity.pdbx_description
1 polymer ?
#
loop_
_entity_poly.entity_id
_entity_poly.type
_entity_poly.pdbx_seq_one_letter_code
_entity_poly.pdbx_strand_id
1 'polypeptide(L)' 'MKKQIRIDVTLDENHLPDKLEWEADDSDGAREAGAALISFWDKKEQQAMR' A
#
# COMPACT_ATOMS: atom_id res chain seq x y z
N MET A 1 -8.55 -11.38 16.01
CA MET A 1 -9.07 -11.61 14.65
C MET A 1 -8.19 -10.83 13.69
N LYS A 2 -7.69 -11.44 12.61
CA LYS A 2 -6.84 -10.74 11.62
C LYS A 2 -7.76 -10.01 10.64
N LYS A 3 -7.34 -8.84 10.18
CA LYS A 3 -7.99 -8.04 9.14
C LYS A 3 -6.96 -7.74 8.06
N GLN A 4 -7.36 -7.81 6.81
CA GLN A 4 -6.52 -7.51 5.67
C GLN A 4 -6.91 -6.17 5.07
N ILE A 5 -5.90 -5.46 4.59
CA ILE A 5 -6.05 -4.28 3.75
C ILE A 5 -5.30 -4.60 2.46
N ARG A 6 -6.01 -4.52 1.34
CA ARG A 6 -5.48 -4.67 0.00
C ARG A 6 -5.28 -3.29 -0.61
N ILE A 7 -4.13 -3.07 -1.24
CA ILE A 7 -3.80 -1.83 -1.93
C ILE A 7 -3.37 -2.23 -3.33
N ASP A 8 -4.12 -1.82 -4.34
CA ASP A 8 -3.80 -2.02 -5.75
C ASP A 8 -3.25 -0.70 -6.31
N VAL A 9 -2.07 -0.76 -6.94
CA VAL A 9 -1.39 0.40 -7.52
C VAL A 9 -1.28 0.18 -9.02
N THR A 10 -1.82 1.10 -9.80
CA THR A 10 -1.66 1.12 -11.26
C THR A 10 -0.50 2.03 -11.62
N LEU A 11 0.41 1.52 -12.44
CA LEU A 11 1.58 2.26 -12.92
C LEU A 11 1.33 2.76 -14.35
N ASP A 12 1.90 3.91 -14.69
CA ASP A 12 1.94 4.44 -16.04
C ASP A 12 3.09 3.83 -16.87
N GLU A 13 3.28 4.32 -18.10
CA GLU A 13 4.34 3.88 -19.02
C GLU A 13 5.77 4.11 -18.47
N ASN A 14 5.95 5.04 -17.52
CA ASN A 14 7.21 5.34 -16.88
C ASN A 14 7.38 4.62 -15.52
N HIS A 15 6.48 3.69 -15.20
CA HIS A 15 6.41 2.98 -13.92
C HIS A 15 6.14 3.91 -12.72
N LEU A 16 5.53 5.07 -12.95
CA LEU A 16 5.08 5.95 -11.90
C LEU A 16 3.65 5.58 -11.48
N PRO A 17 3.35 5.57 -10.17
CA PRO A 17 1.98 5.35 -9.70
C PRO A 17 1.03 6.41 -10.25
N ASP A 18 0.03 5.99 -11.03
CA ASP A 18 -1.03 6.83 -11.58
C ASP A 18 -2.30 6.75 -10.72
N LYS A 19 -2.66 5.54 -10.28
CA LYS A 19 -3.86 5.30 -9.46
C LYS A 19 -3.58 4.39 -8.29
N LEU A 20 -4.27 4.69 -7.19
CA LEU A 20 -4.22 3.91 -5.97
C LEU A 20 -5.64 3.60 -5.52
N GLU A 21 -5.94 2.31 -5.38
CA GLU A 21 -7.19 1.81 -4.85
C GLU A 21 -6.89 0.98 -3.60
N TRP A 22 -7.72 1.13 -2.57
CA TRP A 22 -7.58 0.35 -1.36
C TRP A 22 -8.92 -0.23 -0.91
N GLU A 23 -8.87 -1.41 -0.33
CA GLU A 23 -10.01 -2.13 0.20
C GLU A 23 -9.62 -2.77 1.53
N ALA A 24 -10.51 -2.73 2.52
CA ALA A 24 -10.34 -3.45 3.78
C ALA A 24 -11.45 -4.51 3.90
N ASP A 25 -11.20 -5.58 4.64
CA ASP A 25 -12.20 -6.63 4.92
C ASP A 25 -13.53 -6.09 5.48
N ASP A 26 -13.48 -4.92 6.12
CA ASP A 26 -14.64 -4.26 6.73
C ASP A 26 -15.17 -3.08 5.90
N SER A 27 -14.71 -2.91 4.65
CA SER A 27 -15.21 -1.87 3.75
C SER A 27 -16.21 -2.43 2.74
N ASP A 28 -17.25 -1.66 2.41
CA ASP A 28 -18.26 -1.97 1.39
C ASP A 28 -17.72 -1.86 -0.06
N GLY A 29 -16.43 -2.14 -0.28
CA GLY A 29 -15.77 -2.15 -1.58
C GLY A 29 -14.52 -1.27 -1.68
N ALA A 30 -13.80 -1.41 -2.80
CA ALA A 30 -12.59 -0.67 -3.11
C ALA A 30 -12.85 0.84 -3.25
N ARG A 31 -11.92 1.66 -2.74
CA ARG A 31 -11.98 3.13 -2.80
C ARG A 31 -10.70 3.70 -3.37
N GLU A 32 -10.85 4.71 -4.23
CA GLU A 32 -9.74 5.49 -4.76
C GLU A 32 -9.15 6.39 -3.67
N ALA A 33 -7.82 6.44 -3.57
CA ALA A 33 -7.12 7.37 -2.68
C ALA A 33 -6.41 8.47 -3.49
N GLY A 34 -6.63 9.73 -3.12
CA GLY A 34 -5.91 10.85 -3.71
C GLY A 34 -4.43 10.92 -3.33
N ALA A 35 -4.04 10.29 -2.21
CA ALA A 35 -2.66 10.10 -1.78
C ALA A 35 -2.62 9.09 -0.62
N ALA A 36 -1.56 8.30 -0.51
CA ALA A 36 -1.31 7.43 0.63
C ALA A 36 0.16 7.55 1.07
N LEU A 37 0.39 7.55 2.39
CA LEU A 37 1.72 7.43 2.97
C LEU A 37 1.83 6.05 3.62
N ILE A 38 2.61 5.16 2.99
CA ILE A 38 2.82 3.79 3.48
C ILE A 38 4.26 3.70 4.00
N SER A 39 4.41 3.58 5.31
CA SER A 39 5.71 3.38 5.96
C SER A 39 5.77 1.99 6.55
N PHE A 40 6.65 1.15 6.02
CA PHE A 40 6.95 -0.17 6.58
C PHE A 40 8.13 -0.06 7.53
N TRP A 41 7.98 -0.58 8.74
CA TRP A 41 9.10 -0.85 9.65
C TRP A 41 9.18 -2.34 9.88
N ASP A 42 10.14 -2.99 9.23
CA ASP A 42 10.49 -4.35 9.58
C ASP A 42 11.31 -4.33 10.88
N LYS A 43 10.87 -5.07 11.91
CA LYS A 43 11.61 -5.18 13.17
C LYS A 43 12.79 -6.16 13.07
N LYS A 44 12.99 -6.82 11.92
CA LYS A 44 13.91 -7.96 11.79
C LYS A 44 15.12 -7.74 10.89
N GLU A 45 15.26 -6.61 10.21
CA GLU A 45 16.52 -6.28 9.54
C GLU A 45 17.11 -4.98 10.09
N GLN A 46 17.91 -5.12 11.15
CA GLN A 46 19.13 -4.34 11.26
C GLN A 46 20.06 -4.73 10.10
N GLN A 47 19.77 -4.25 8.89
CA GLN A 47 20.82 -4.17 7.88
C GLN A 47 21.75 -3.04 8.32
N ALA A 48 22.82 -3.44 9.01
CA ALA A 48 23.99 -2.63 9.19
C ALA A 48 24.52 -2.23 7.80
N MET A 49 24.12 -1.06 7.31
CA MET A 49 24.79 -0.40 6.22
C MET A 49 25.69 0.67 6.81
N ARG A 50 27.00 0.38 6.72
CA ARG A 50 28.13 1.27 6.97
C ARG A 50 28.16 2.42 5.99
#